data_AF-A0A6J4RJ86-F1
#
_entry.id   AF-A0A6J4RJ86-F1
#
_cell.length_a   1.000
_cell.length_b   1.000
_cell.length_c   1.000
_cell.angle_alpha   90.00
_cell.angle_beta   90.00
_cell.angle_gamma   90.00
#
_symmetry.space_group_name_H-M   'P 1'
#
loop_
_entity.id
_entity.type
_entity.pdbx_description
1 polymer ?
#
loop_
_entity_poly.entity_id
_entity_poly.type
_entity_poly.pdbx_seq_one_letter_code
_entity_poly.pdbx_strand_id
1 'polypeptide(L)'
;MEPWSGIADADAHLGRPVPLPKATLPLARWVEVHAAGERAVEIEWNLDDTRDGSVGRLALYAGEAPPEERPWDVAVEQVELGGEQAEHRVVPLEEAEPPLKPAHELRWRLDGLHLRLTAQGPWRIEDLLAIGASVG
;
A
#
# COMPACT_ATOMS: atom_id res chain seq x y z
N MET A 1 -3.36 -24.45 -5.85
CA MET A 1 -4.14 -23.25 -5.52
C MET A 1 -4.36 -22.54 -6.84
N GLU A 2 -5.60 -22.24 -7.22
CA GLU A 2 -5.85 -21.49 -8.45
C GLU A 2 -5.37 -20.05 -8.27
N PRO A 3 -4.74 -19.44 -9.29
CA PRO A 3 -4.35 -18.04 -9.22
C PRO A 3 -5.60 -17.17 -9.12
N TRP A 4 -5.55 -16.15 -8.27
CA TRP A 4 -6.62 -15.16 -8.20
C TRP A 4 -6.75 -14.44 -9.54
N SER A 5 -7.97 -14.31 -9.99
CA SER A 5 -8.36 -13.64 -11.23
C SER A 5 -8.46 -12.12 -11.08
N GLY A 6 -8.51 -11.60 -9.84
CA GLY A 6 -8.45 -10.18 -9.54
C GLY A 6 -9.23 -9.78 -8.28
N ILE A 7 -9.75 -8.55 -8.27
CA ILE A 7 -10.44 -7.94 -7.10
C ILE A 7 -11.64 -8.75 -6.61
N ALA A 8 -12.38 -9.41 -7.49
CA ALA A 8 -13.52 -10.22 -7.07
C ALA A 8 -13.13 -11.38 -6.13
N ASP A 9 -11.97 -12.00 -6.35
CA ASP A 9 -11.45 -13.05 -5.48
C ASP A 9 -10.96 -12.47 -4.15
N ALA A 10 -10.37 -11.27 -4.18
CA ALA A 10 -10.00 -10.55 -2.96
C ALA A 10 -11.21 -10.15 -2.12
N ASP A 11 -12.29 -9.66 -2.75
CA ASP A 11 -13.55 -9.35 -2.07
C ASP A 11 -14.14 -10.61 -1.42
N ALA A 12 -14.12 -11.74 -2.13
CA ALA A 12 -14.61 -13.01 -1.62
C ALA A 12 -13.76 -13.52 -0.44
N HIS A 13 -12.44 -13.44 -0.54
CA HIS A 13 -11.51 -13.85 0.51
C HIS A 13 -11.62 -12.98 1.77
N LEU A 14 -11.67 -11.66 1.58
CA LEU A 14 -11.90 -10.69 2.66
C LEU A 14 -13.35 -10.73 3.20
N GLY A 15 -14.28 -11.35 2.48
CA GLY A 15 -15.71 -11.44 2.81
C GLY A 15 -16.45 -10.11 2.78
N ARG A 16 -15.88 -9.10 2.12
CA ARG A 16 -16.42 -7.77 1.89
C ARG A 16 -15.62 -7.09 0.78
N PRO A 17 -16.15 -6.02 0.14
CA PRO A 17 -15.37 -5.23 -0.80
C PRO A 17 -14.05 -4.75 -0.19
N VAL A 18 -12.94 -4.94 -0.90
CA VAL A 18 -11.64 -4.37 -0.53
C VAL A 18 -11.74 -2.84 -0.61
N PRO A 19 -11.32 -2.09 0.43
CA PRO A 19 -11.31 -0.64 0.35
C PRO A 19 -10.19 -0.21 -0.59
N LEU A 20 -10.52 0.13 -1.83
CA LEU A 20 -9.55 0.55 -2.84
C LEU A 20 -9.33 2.07 -2.79
N PRO A 21 -8.15 2.58 -3.18
CA PRO A 21 -7.95 4.00 -3.37
C PRO A 21 -8.91 4.56 -4.43
N LYS A 22 -9.57 5.68 -4.14
CA LYS A 22 -10.39 6.44 -5.10
C LYS A 22 -9.59 7.50 -5.84
N ALA A 23 -8.43 7.89 -5.32
CA ALA A 23 -7.50 8.80 -5.99
C ALA A 23 -6.97 8.15 -7.28
N THR A 24 -6.69 8.98 -8.29
CA THR A 24 -6.04 8.51 -9.52
C THR A 24 -4.60 8.08 -9.21
N LEU A 25 -4.31 6.80 -9.42
CA LEU A 25 -2.95 6.28 -9.35
C LEU A 25 -2.19 6.55 -10.66
N PRO A 26 -0.85 6.64 -10.62
CA PRO A 26 -0.03 6.60 -11.82
C PRO A 26 -0.32 5.34 -12.65
N LEU A 27 0.05 5.37 -13.93
CA LEU A 27 -0.23 4.26 -14.84
C LEU A 27 0.47 2.98 -14.36
N ALA A 28 -0.34 1.99 -13.98
CA ALA A 28 0.13 0.64 -13.68
C ALA A 28 0.48 -0.11 -14.98
N ARG A 29 1.63 -0.80 -15.00
CA ARG A 29 1.94 -1.77 -16.05
C ARG A 29 1.16 -3.05 -15.85
N TRP A 30 1.03 -3.49 -14.60
CA TRP A 30 0.15 -4.59 -14.19
C TRP A 30 -0.22 -4.47 -12.71
N VAL A 31 -1.23 -5.23 -12.29
CA VAL A 31 -1.72 -5.29 -10.90
C VAL A 31 -1.70 -6.75 -10.47
N GLU A 32 -1.15 -7.01 -9.29
CA GLU A 32 -1.16 -8.32 -8.64
C GLU A 32 -2.06 -8.26 -7.40
N VAL A 33 -2.77 -9.35 -7.15
CA VAL A 33 -3.72 -9.46 -6.05
C VAL A 33 -3.50 -10.82 -5.39
N HIS A 34 -3.22 -10.84 -4.09
CA HIS A 34 -2.93 -12.07 -3.37
C HIS A 34 -3.51 -12.09 -1.95
N ALA A 35 -3.70 -13.30 -1.43
CA ALA A 35 -4.01 -13.50 -0.03
C ALA A 35 -2.79 -13.13 0.84
N ALA A 36 -3.03 -12.37 1.89
CA ALA A 36 -2.02 -11.95 2.86
C ALA A 36 -2.31 -12.47 4.28
N GLY A 37 -3.21 -13.46 4.41
CA GLY A 37 -3.66 -14.06 5.67
C GLY A 37 -5.06 -14.68 5.53
N GLU A 38 -5.63 -15.19 6.63
CA GLU A 38 -6.95 -15.85 6.62
C GLU A 38 -8.09 -14.91 6.17
N ARG A 39 -8.01 -13.63 6.57
CA ARG A 39 -9.00 -12.58 6.28
C ARG A 39 -8.27 -11.31 5.87
N ALA A 40 -7.31 -11.45 4.96
CA ALA A 40 -6.43 -10.38 4.54
C ALA A 40 -6.01 -10.53 3.07
N VAL A 41 -5.90 -9.39 2.40
CA VAL A 41 -5.53 -9.28 1.00
C VAL A 41 -4.45 -8.22 0.85
N GLU A 42 -3.63 -8.36 -0.18
CA GLU A 42 -2.71 -7.32 -0.60
C GLU A 42 -2.80 -7.14 -2.11
N ILE A 43 -2.82 -5.88 -2.53
CA ILE A 43 -2.93 -5.46 -3.93
C ILE A 43 -1.70 -4.65 -4.25
N GLU A 44 -0.96 -5.10 -5.26
CA GLU A 44 0.26 -4.46 -5.73
C GLU A 44 0.05 -3.83 -7.10
N TRP A 45 0.25 -2.52 -7.19
CA TRP A 45 0.34 -1.79 -8.45
C TRP A 45 1.81 -1.65 -8.83
N ASN A 46 2.21 -2.40 -9.85
CA ASN A 46 3.53 -2.29 -10.46
C ASN A 46 3.47 -1.17 -11.50
N LEU A 47 3.92 0.03 -11.13
CA LEU A 47 3.80 1.23 -11.98
C LEU A 47 4.87 1.27 -13.05
N ASP A 48 4.62 2.06 -14.09
CA ASP A 48 5.56 2.21 -15.21
C ASP A 48 6.84 2.95 -14.76
N ASP A 49 7.88 2.17 -14.49
CA ASP A 49 9.23 2.59 -14.07
C ASP A 49 10.15 2.99 -15.23
N THR A 50 9.68 2.89 -16.48
CA THR A 50 10.50 3.17 -17.68
C THR A 50 10.61 4.65 -18.03
N ARG A 51 9.92 5.53 -17.29
CA ARG A 51 9.87 6.98 -17.54
C ARG A 51 10.56 7.74 -16.42
N ASP A 52 11.26 8.81 -16.80
CA ASP A 52 11.83 9.75 -15.84
C ASP A 52 10.74 10.31 -14.91
N GLY A 53 11.02 10.29 -13.61
CA GLY A 53 10.07 10.71 -12.58
C GLY A 53 9.03 9.65 -12.22
N SER A 54 9.17 8.40 -12.68
CA SER A 54 8.33 7.31 -12.19
C SER A 54 8.47 7.14 -10.68
N VAL A 55 7.32 7.05 -10.02
CA VAL A 55 7.25 6.98 -8.56
C VAL A 55 7.53 5.56 -8.02
N GLY A 56 7.63 4.54 -8.88
CA GLY A 56 8.03 3.18 -8.49
C GLY A 56 6.84 2.26 -8.20
N ARG A 57 6.79 1.58 -7.05
CA ARG A 57 5.75 0.58 -6.72
C ARG A 57 4.84 1.06 -5.59
N LEU A 58 3.60 0.57 -5.60
CA LEU A 58 2.62 0.81 -4.54
C LEU A 58 1.92 -0.50 -4.18
N ALA A 59 1.74 -0.76 -2.89
CA ALA A 59 1.01 -1.91 -2.39
C ALA A 59 0.04 -1.50 -1.27
N LEU A 60 -1.19 -2.03 -1.28
CA LEU A 60 -2.17 -1.86 -0.22
C LEU A 60 -2.53 -3.21 0.38
N TYR A 61 -2.22 -3.37 1.66
CA TYR A 61 -2.74 -4.44 2.49
C TYR A 61 -4.04 -4.01 3.15
N ALA A 62 -5.02 -4.92 3.18
CA ALA A 62 -6.24 -4.79 3.97
C ALA A 62 -6.57 -6.12 4.65
N GLY A 63 -6.68 -6.12 5.97
CA GLY A 63 -7.00 -7.35 6.72
C GLY A 63 -7.67 -7.11 8.07
N GLU A 64 -8.36 -8.13 8.58
CA GLU A 64 -8.96 -8.09 9.93
C GLU A 64 -7.92 -8.15 11.06
N ALA A 65 -6.73 -8.69 10.75
CA ALA A 65 -5.56 -8.68 11.62
C ALA A 65 -4.52 -7.67 11.10
N PRO A 66 -3.63 -7.14 11.96
CA PRO A 66 -2.51 -6.34 11.50
C PRO A 66 -1.60 -7.15 10.57
N PRO A 67 -0.98 -6.51 9.55
CA PRO A 67 0.02 -7.18 8.73
C PRO A 67 1.25 -7.55 9.56
N GLU A 68 2.04 -8.51 9.08
CA GLU A 68 3.32 -8.84 9.70
C GLU A 68 4.23 -7.60 9.80
N GLU A 69 4.81 -7.43 10.98
CA GLU A 69 5.67 -6.30 11.29
C GLU A 69 6.97 -6.38 10.49
N ARG A 70 7.33 -5.30 9.81
CA ARG A 70 8.64 -5.18 9.17
C ARG A 70 9.61 -4.68 10.24
N PRO A 71 10.80 -5.30 10.42
CA PRO A 71 11.77 -4.91 11.42
C PRO A 71 12.56 -3.67 10.98
N TRP A 72 11.85 -2.58 10.68
CA TRP A 72 12.45 -1.30 10.32
C TRP A 72 12.86 -0.56 11.59
N ASP A 73 14.17 -0.38 11.76
CA ASP A 73 14.74 0.43 12.84
C ASP A 73 14.76 1.90 12.43
N VAL A 74 13.56 2.49 12.29
CA VAL A 74 13.34 3.89 11.91
C VAL A 74 12.26 4.50 12.79
N ALA A 75 12.30 5.83 12.93
CA ALA A 75 11.29 6.56 13.69
C ALA A 75 9.90 6.41 13.05
N VAL A 76 8.89 6.35 13.92
CA VAL A 76 7.48 6.44 13.53
C VAL A 76 7.03 7.88 13.71
N GLU A 77 6.50 8.47 12.64
CA GLU A 77 5.82 9.76 12.66
C GLU A 77 4.30 9.55 12.70
N GLN A 78 3.58 10.39 13.46
CA GLN A 78 2.11 10.37 13.48
C GLN A 78 1.59 11.38 12.45
N VAL A 79 0.71 10.93 11.57
CA VAL A 79 0.11 11.72 10.48
C VAL A 79 -1.41 11.52 10.44
N GLU A 80 -2.11 12.35 9.70
CA GLU A 80 -3.56 12.23 9.51
C GLU A 80 -3.90 11.75 8.08
N LEU A 81 -4.83 10.80 7.97
CA LEU A 81 -5.34 10.24 6.70
C LEU A 81 -6.86 10.28 6.67
N GLY A 82 -7.44 11.23 5.94
CA GLY A 82 -8.89 11.29 5.76
C GLY A 82 -9.68 11.43 7.08
N GLY A 83 -9.08 12.05 8.10
CA GLY A 83 -9.64 12.16 9.45
C GLY A 83 -9.24 11.05 10.42
N GLU A 84 -8.56 10.00 9.95
CA GLU A 84 -8.01 8.93 10.78
C GLU A 84 -6.57 9.23 11.20
N GLN A 85 -6.18 8.77 12.40
CA GLN A 85 -4.78 8.79 12.83
C GLN A 85 -4.01 7.65 12.16
N ALA A 86 -2.82 7.97 11.66
CA ALA A 86 -1.98 7.05 10.92
C ALA A 86 -0.52 7.15 11.36
N GLU A 87 0.19 6.04 11.23
CA GLU A 87 1.63 5.94 11.43
C GLU A 87 2.34 6.00 10.09
N HIS A 88 3.39 6.82 10.01
CA HIS A 88 4.26 6.93 8.84
C HIS A 88 5.69 6.53 9.21
N ARG A 89 6.27 5.65 8.40
CA ARG A 89 7.69 5.30 8.45
C ARG A 89 8.34 5.48 7.09
N VAL A 90 9.62 5.85 7.10
CA VAL A 90 10.46 5.96 5.90
C VAL A 90 11.77 5.21 6.12
N VAL A 91 12.09 4.30 5.20
CA VAL A 91 13.39 3.64 5.12
C VAL A 91 14.12 4.18 3.89
N PRO A 92 15.29 4.85 4.05
CA PRO A 92 15.99 5.46 2.93
C PRO A 92 16.45 4.48 1.84
N LEU A 93 16.79 3.23 2.20
CA LEU A 93 17.29 2.21 1.29
C LEU A 93 18.44 2.72 0.40
N GLU A 94 19.48 3.30 1.00
CA GLU A 94 20.54 4.03 0.28
C GLU A 94 21.23 3.20 -0.83
N GLU A 95 21.41 1.91 -0.57
CA GLU A 95 22.03 0.92 -1.46
C GLU A 95 21.11 0.43 -2.59
N ALA A 96 19.81 0.76 -2.57
CA ALA A 96 18.87 0.32 -3.59
C ALA A 96 18.91 1.20 -4.86
N GLU A 97 18.43 0.65 -5.97
CA GLU A 97 18.20 1.40 -7.21
C GLU A 97 17.16 2.51 -7.00
N PRO A 98 17.22 3.65 -7.72
CA PRO A 98 16.31 4.78 -7.51
C PRO A 98 14.80 4.45 -7.47
N PRO A 99 14.24 3.57 -8.33
CA PRO A 99 12.83 3.20 -8.26
C PRO A 99 12.43 2.37 -7.03
N LEU A 100 13.41 1.91 -6.26
CA LEU A 100 13.23 1.10 -5.05
C LEU A 100 13.49 1.89 -3.77
N LYS A 101 13.84 3.18 -3.88
CA LYS A 101 14.13 4.04 -2.73
C LYS A 101 13.50 5.43 -2.80
N PRO A 102 13.16 6.03 -1.64
CA PRO A 102 13.01 5.36 -0.34
C PRO A 102 11.82 4.39 -0.33
N ALA A 103 11.68 3.61 0.75
CA ALA A 103 10.45 2.90 1.05
C ALA A 103 9.65 3.68 2.10
N HIS A 104 8.38 3.97 1.78
CA HIS A 104 7.41 4.56 2.67
C HIS A 104 6.43 3.49 3.15
N GLU A 105 5.97 3.62 4.39
CA GLU A 105 4.84 2.84 4.89
C GLU A 105 3.90 3.75 5.68
N LEU A 106 2.62 3.69 5.32
CA LEU A 106 1.53 4.28 6.09
C LEU A 106 0.70 3.15 6.70
N ARG A 107 0.34 3.26 7.98
CA ARG A 107 -0.53 2.31 8.67
C ARG A 107 -1.65 3.02 9.38
N TRP A 108 -2.87 2.52 9.22
CA TRP A 108 -4.05 3.06 9.88
C TRP A 108 -5.15 2.01 9.97
N ARG A 109 -6.31 2.39 10.50
CA ARG A 109 -7.49 1.53 10.56
C ARG A 109 -8.65 2.21 9.86
N LEU A 110 -9.48 1.41 9.20
CA LEU A 110 -10.70 1.86 8.54
C LEU A 110 -11.75 0.76 8.59
N ASP A 111 -12.96 1.06 9.05
CA ASP A 111 -14.09 0.12 9.09
C ASP A 111 -13.75 -1.27 9.67
N GLY A 112 -12.95 -1.30 10.73
CA GLY A 112 -12.52 -2.53 11.41
C GLY A 112 -11.34 -3.26 10.76
N LEU A 113 -10.85 -2.81 9.60
CA LEU A 113 -9.67 -3.36 8.94
C LEU A 113 -8.39 -2.64 9.39
N HIS A 114 -7.30 -3.39 9.44
CA HIS A 114 -5.93 -2.89 9.48
C HIS A 114 -5.47 -2.65 8.06
N LEU A 115 -5.02 -1.42 7.78
CA LEU A 115 -4.54 -1.00 6.47
C LEU A 115 -3.05 -0.70 6.53
N ARG A 116 -2.33 -1.09 5.48
CA ARG A 116 -0.94 -0.70 5.26
C ARG A 116 -0.74 -0.33 3.79
N LEU A 117 -0.38 0.92 3.52
CA LEU A 117 0.08 1.36 2.21
C LEU A 117 1.61 1.36 2.21
N THR A 118 2.24 0.57 1.35
CA THR A 118 3.69 0.59 1.15
C THR A 118 3.99 1.18 -0.22
N ALA A 119 4.95 2.09 -0.29
CA ALA A 119 5.39 2.70 -1.53
C ALA A 119 6.91 2.63 -1.64
N GLN A 120 7.43 2.24 -2.79
CA GLN A 120 8.87 2.23 -3.06
C GLN A 120 9.16 3.10 -4.27
N GLY A 121 10.18 3.95 -4.16
CA GLY A 121 10.59 4.90 -5.19
C GLY A 121 10.41 6.35 -4.74
N PRO A 122 10.59 7.33 -5.64
CA PRO A 122 10.67 8.76 -5.31
C PRO A 122 9.28 9.39 -5.06
N TRP A 123 8.46 8.73 -4.26
CA TRP A 123 7.15 9.23 -3.86
C TRP A 123 7.27 10.49 -3.00
N ARG A 124 6.41 11.46 -3.27
CA ARG A 124 6.17 12.53 -2.32
C ARG A 124 5.22 12.05 -1.25
N ILE A 125 5.47 12.44 0.00
CA ILE A 125 4.58 12.08 1.10
C ILE A 125 3.16 12.63 0.88
N GLU A 126 3.00 13.82 0.31
CA GLU A 126 1.68 14.40 0.07
C GLU A 126 0.83 13.53 -0.88
N ASP A 127 1.46 12.92 -1.88
CA ASP A 127 0.78 12.02 -2.83
C ASP A 127 0.33 10.74 -2.12
N LEU A 128 1.17 10.18 -1.25
CA LEU A 128 0.84 9.00 -0.46
C LEU A 128 -0.27 9.27 0.55
N LEU A 129 -0.26 10.44 1.20
CA LEU A 129 -1.32 10.86 2.10
C LEU A 129 -2.65 11.03 1.35
N ALA A 130 -2.62 11.64 0.16
CA ALA A 130 -3.82 11.78 -0.68
C ALA A 130 -4.38 10.42 -1.14
N ILE A 131 -3.51 9.48 -1.52
CA ILE A 131 -3.89 8.11 -1.87
C ILE A 131 -4.51 7.41 -0.66
N GLY A 132 -3.82 7.41 0.49
CA GLY A 132 -4.27 6.77 1.72
C GLY A 132 -5.63 7.33 2.20
N ALA A 133 -5.80 8.64 2.18
CA ALA A 133 -7.05 9.32 2.54
C ALA A 133 -8.22 8.99 1.59
N SER A 134 -7.93 8.52 0.38
CA SER A 134 -8.95 8.15 -0.61
C SER A 134 -9.41 6.69 -0.51
N VAL A 135 -8.80 5.90 0.37
CA VAL A 135 -9.13 4.49 0.56
C VAL A 135 -10.48 4.34 1.26
N GLY A 136 -11.41 3.58 0.66
CA GLY A 136 -12.69 3.20 1.26
C GLY A 136 -13.78 2.96 0.23
#